data_AF-A0A526VDM5-F1
#
_entry.id   AF-A0A526VDM5-F1
#
_cell.length_a   1.000
_cell.length_b   1.000
_cell.length_c   1.000
_cell.angle_alpha   90.00
_cell.angle_beta   90.00
_cell.angle_gamma   90.00
#
_symmetry.space_group_name_H-M   'P 1'
#
loop_
_entity.id
_entity.type
_entity.pdbx_description
1 polymer ?
#
loop_
_entity_poly.entity_id
_entity_poly.type
_entity_poly.pdbx_seq_one_letter_code
_entity_poly.pdbx_strand_id
1 'polypeptide(L)'
;MNFVLGIDGGGTSCRAALATADGTVIGRAKSGAGQVGADVGGAAFGGGWGFQVGDQGSGARIGRDLLEQTLLAYDGVRAGSPLTHSMLAVFRNNPEDVVEFTTNAKPGDFGGFAPKVFEHAEKGDSVANWILDRVVADVEASLGALDLADDAPLCLLGGLAPLYAPRLSARYQALLKPPLDDALGGAVQMAVRLFAGHAEATR
;
A
#
# COMPACT_ATOMS: atom_id res chain seq x y z
N MET A 1 -15.57 17.40 12.95
CA MET A 1 -15.89 16.01 13.35
C MET A 1 -14.60 15.22 13.30
N ASN A 2 -14.28 14.45 14.34
CA ASN A 2 -13.07 13.64 14.35
C ASN A 2 -13.42 12.24 13.82
N PHE A 3 -12.68 11.79 12.82
CA PHE A 3 -12.79 10.44 12.25
C PHE A 3 -11.57 9.61 12.67
N VAL A 4 -11.80 8.33 12.96
CA VAL A 4 -10.80 7.33 13.28
C VAL A 4 -10.76 6.34 12.12
N LEU A 5 -9.66 6.34 11.36
CA LEU A 5 -9.41 5.37 10.31
C LEU A 5 -8.40 4.34 10.82
N GLY A 6 -8.83 3.09 11.01
CA GLY A 6 -7.92 1.96 11.26
C GLY A 6 -7.71 1.19 9.96
N ILE A 7 -6.47 0.84 9.59
CA ILE A 7 -6.07 0.11 8.37
C ILE A 7 -5.04 -0.96 8.73
N ASP A 8 -5.33 -2.22 8.36
CA ASP A 8 -4.59 -3.47 8.53
C ASP A 8 -3.79 -3.74 7.29
N GLY A 9 -2.53 -3.28 7.24
CA GLY A 9 -1.64 -3.50 6.10
C GLY A 9 -0.82 -4.77 6.23
N GLY A 10 -1.40 -5.95 5.96
CA GLY A 10 -0.67 -7.21 5.85
C GLY A 10 -0.23 -7.54 4.41
N GLY A 11 0.85 -8.32 4.27
CA GLY A 11 1.42 -8.73 2.96
C GLY A 11 0.53 -9.63 2.08
N THR A 12 -0.66 -10.00 2.55
CA THR A 12 -1.62 -10.86 1.85
C THR A 12 -3.06 -10.34 1.87
N SER A 13 -3.42 -9.46 2.81
CA SER A 13 -4.74 -8.81 2.86
C SER A 13 -4.67 -7.50 3.60
N CYS A 14 -5.36 -6.49 3.08
CA CYS A 14 -5.59 -5.21 3.73
C CYS A 14 -7.01 -5.14 4.29
N ARG A 15 -7.22 -4.58 5.48
CA ARG A 15 -8.57 -4.26 6.02
C ARG A 15 -8.59 -2.83 6.53
N ALA A 16 -9.74 -2.19 6.62
CA ALA A 16 -9.88 -0.90 7.30
C ALA A 16 -11.27 -0.73 7.85
N ALA A 17 -11.38 0.22 8.76
CA ALA A 17 -12.63 0.78 9.15
C ALA A 17 -12.50 2.29 9.37
N LEU A 18 -13.47 3.03 8.86
CA LEU A 18 -13.70 4.42 9.21
C LEU A 18 -14.71 4.42 10.36
N ALA A 19 -14.44 5.15 11.42
CA ALA A 19 -15.35 5.34 12.52
C ALA A 19 -15.42 6.83 12.90
N THR A 20 -16.57 7.29 13.37
CA THR A 20 -16.65 8.57 14.10
C THR A 20 -15.87 8.47 15.41
N ALA A 21 -15.56 9.62 16.02
CA ALA A 21 -14.96 9.66 17.36
C ALA A 21 -15.79 8.95 18.45
N ASP A 22 -17.12 8.90 18.29
CA ASP A 22 -18.02 8.12 19.16
C ASP A 22 -18.02 6.61 18.86
N GLY A 23 -17.31 6.18 17.82
CA GLY A 23 -17.13 4.77 17.46
C GLY A 23 -18.20 4.17 16.57
N THR A 24 -19.11 4.98 16.04
CA THR A 24 -19.98 4.57 14.94
C THR A 24 -19.12 4.23 13.73
N VAL A 25 -19.11 2.96 13.36
CA VAL A 25 -18.36 2.49 12.18
C VAL A 25 -19.09 2.99 10.93
N ILE A 26 -18.45 3.96 10.27
CA ILE A 26 -18.86 4.60 9.02
C ILE A 26 -18.10 4.04 7.82
N GLY A 27 -17.22 3.04 7.99
CA GLY A 27 -16.29 2.46 6.99
C GLY A 27 -15.98 1.02 7.32
N ARG A 28 -16.02 0.07 6.38
CA ARG A 28 -15.36 -1.23 6.51
C ARG A 28 -14.83 -1.70 5.18
N ALA A 29 -13.69 -2.36 5.24
CA ALA A 29 -12.82 -2.54 4.11
C ALA A 29 -12.15 -3.88 4.08
N LYS A 30 -12.00 -4.44 2.89
CA LYS A 30 -11.09 -5.56 2.66
C LYS A 30 -10.55 -5.54 1.24
N SER A 31 -9.27 -5.83 1.08
CA SER A 31 -8.58 -5.83 -0.21
C SER A 31 -7.32 -6.70 -0.14
N GLY A 32 -6.65 -6.84 -1.29
CA GLY A 32 -5.37 -7.54 -1.43
C GLY A 32 -4.22 -6.87 -0.69
N ALA A 33 -3.00 -7.37 -0.89
CA ALA A 33 -1.81 -6.82 -0.23
C ALA A 33 -1.59 -5.35 -0.61
N GLY A 34 -1.47 -4.46 0.39
CA GLY A 34 -0.88 -3.12 0.20
C GLY A 34 -1.78 -1.97 -0.27
N GLN A 35 -3.10 -2.15 -0.38
CA GLN A 35 -4.07 -1.06 -0.52
C GLN A 35 -5.32 -1.44 0.24
N VAL A 36 -5.96 -0.54 0.99
CA VAL A 36 -7.24 -0.83 1.66
C VAL A 36 -8.42 -0.36 0.84
N GLY A 37 -9.36 -1.26 0.55
CA GLY A 37 -10.67 -0.90 -0.01
C GLY A 37 -11.78 -0.90 1.01
N ALA A 38 -12.23 0.28 1.48
CA ALA A 38 -13.29 0.47 2.48
C ALA A 38 -14.51 1.11 1.86
N ASP A 39 -15.67 0.46 1.99
CA ASP A 39 -16.95 1.03 1.61
C ASP A 39 -17.86 1.03 2.84
N VAL A 40 -18.07 2.19 3.45
CA VAL A 40 -19.31 2.50 4.17
C VAL A 40 -19.54 4.02 4.08
N GLY A 41 -20.81 4.41 4.14
CA GLY A 41 -21.23 5.76 4.49
C GLY A 41 -21.18 6.79 3.36
N GLY A 42 -21.01 6.38 2.11
CA GLY A 42 -20.90 7.30 0.98
C GLY A 42 -19.48 7.83 0.75
N ALA A 43 -18.46 7.23 1.37
CA ALA A 43 -17.08 7.46 0.99
C ALA A 43 -16.82 6.81 -0.39
N ALA A 44 -16.31 7.59 -1.35
CA ALA A 44 -15.89 7.04 -2.63
C ALA A 44 -14.73 6.04 -2.42
N PHE A 45 -14.73 4.94 -3.17
CA PHE A 45 -13.76 3.86 -3.08
C PHE A 45 -12.97 3.75 -4.39
N GLY A 46 -11.66 3.48 -4.30
CA GLY A 46 -10.82 3.13 -5.43
C GLY A 46 -9.66 2.22 -5.04
N GLY A 47 -9.48 1.09 -5.75
CA GLY A 47 -8.32 0.20 -5.62
C GLY A 47 -8.65 -1.20 -5.11
N GLY A 48 -7.64 -1.97 -4.68
CA GLY A 48 -7.83 -3.24 -3.97
C GLY A 48 -8.40 -4.42 -4.78
N TRP A 49 -8.44 -4.32 -6.11
CA TRP A 49 -8.93 -5.36 -7.03
C TRP A 49 -8.02 -6.60 -7.15
N GLY A 50 -6.95 -6.65 -6.35
CA GLY A 50 -6.01 -7.76 -6.26
C GLY A 50 -4.82 -7.61 -7.22
N PHE A 51 -3.69 -8.18 -6.79
CA PHE A 51 -2.37 -8.04 -7.40
C PHE A 51 -2.30 -8.14 -8.93
N GLN A 52 -3.10 -9.01 -9.55
CA GLN A 52 -3.06 -9.20 -11.01
C GLN A 52 -3.51 -7.95 -11.79
N VAL A 53 -4.47 -7.20 -11.26
CA VAL A 53 -5.14 -6.08 -11.97
C VAL A 53 -5.24 -4.79 -11.13
N GLY A 54 -4.74 -4.81 -9.90
CA GLY A 54 -4.81 -3.70 -8.96
C GLY A 54 -3.57 -3.63 -8.05
N ASP A 55 -3.79 -3.22 -6.80
CA ASP A 55 -2.77 -3.09 -5.76
C ASP A 55 -1.58 -2.20 -6.18
N GLN A 56 -1.86 -1.11 -6.89
CA GLN A 56 -0.87 -0.22 -7.50
C GLN A 56 0.13 0.37 -6.49
N GLY A 57 -0.34 0.69 -5.29
CA GLY A 57 0.48 1.17 -4.18
C GLY A 57 1.09 0.08 -3.30
N SER A 58 1.12 -1.18 -3.74
CA SER A 58 1.60 -2.31 -2.93
C SER A 58 3.08 -2.65 -3.17
N GLY A 59 3.69 -3.29 -2.17
CA GLY A 59 5.02 -3.89 -2.34
C GLY A 59 5.04 -4.97 -3.41
N ALA A 60 3.95 -5.73 -3.57
CA ALA A 60 3.84 -6.73 -4.63
C ALA A 60 3.94 -6.08 -6.01
N ARG A 61 3.27 -4.95 -6.22
CA ARG A 61 3.37 -4.19 -7.47
C ARG A 61 4.77 -3.65 -7.69
N ILE A 62 5.39 -3.06 -6.67
CA ILE A 62 6.80 -2.62 -6.72
C ILE A 62 7.72 -3.77 -7.16
N GLY A 63 7.58 -4.94 -6.55
CA GLY A 63 8.39 -6.11 -6.89
C GLY A 63 8.15 -6.59 -8.31
N ARG A 64 6.89 -6.65 -8.76
CA ARG A 64 6.53 -6.98 -10.15
C ARG A 64 7.19 -6.02 -11.13
N ASP A 65 7.10 -4.71 -10.87
CA ASP A 65 7.71 -3.69 -11.75
C ASP A 65 9.22 -3.83 -11.80
N LEU A 66 9.85 -4.11 -10.66
CA LEU A 66 11.29 -4.34 -10.59
C LEU A 66 11.71 -5.53 -11.46
N LEU A 67 11.01 -6.66 -11.39
CA LEU A 67 11.28 -7.81 -12.25
C LEU A 67 11.08 -7.47 -13.73
N GLU A 68 9.99 -6.76 -14.06
CA GLU A 68 9.72 -6.28 -15.42
C GLU A 68 10.84 -5.36 -15.94
N GLN A 69 11.26 -4.36 -15.15
CA GLN A 69 12.36 -3.46 -15.52
C GLN A 69 13.69 -4.21 -15.65
N THR A 70 13.91 -5.24 -14.83
CA THR A 70 15.11 -6.07 -14.88
C THR A 70 15.21 -6.83 -16.19
N LEU A 71 14.11 -7.45 -16.63
CA LEU A 71 14.05 -8.16 -17.92
C LEU A 71 14.15 -7.20 -19.12
N LEU A 72 13.44 -6.06 -19.07
CA LEU A 72 13.54 -5.05 -20.14
C LEU A 72 14.95 -4.45 -20.25
N ALA A 73 15.67 -4.32 -19.14
CA ALA A 73 17.07 -3.90 -19.13
C ALA A 73 17.99 -4.99 -19.70
N TYR A 74 17.73 -6.26 -19.34
CA TYR A 74 18.47 -7.41 -19.88
C TYR A 74 18.34 -7.50 -21.41
N ASP A 75 17.14 -7.32 -21.94
CA ASP A 75 16.85 -7.36 -23.39
C ASP A 75 17.35 -6.10 -24.15
N GLY A 76 17.89 -5.09 -23.44
CA GLY A 76 18.32 -3.83 -24.03
C GLY A 76 17.19 -2.90 -24.48
N VAL A 77 15.94 -3.20 -24.11
CA VAL A 77 14.75 -2.37 -24.40
C VAL A 77 14.75 -1.09 -23.58
N ARG A 78 15.27 -1.16 -22.35
CA ARG A 78 15.43 -0.01 -21.45
C ARG A 78 16.86 0.04 -20.91
N ALA A 79 17.31 1.23 -20.50
CA ALA A 79 18.58 1.36 -19.82
C ALA A 79 18.50 0.67 -18.43
N GLY A 80 19.48 -0.18 -18.12
CA GLY A 80 19.63 -0.75 -16.80
C GLY A 80 20.22 0.24 -15.78
N SER A 81 20.15 -0.13 -14.50
CA SER A 81 20.75 0.59 -13.37
C SER A 81 21.39 -0.41 -12.38
N PRO A 82 22.19 0.03 -11.40
CA PRO A 82 22.70 -0.87 -10.36
C PRO A 82 21.63 -1.76 -9.71
N LEU A 83 20.40 -1.28 -9.56
CA LEU A 83 19.26 -2.06 -9.07
C LEU A 83 18.91 -3.23 -10.01
N THR A 84 18.76 -3.01 -11.32
CA THR A 84 18.39 -4.09 -12.25
C THR A 84 19.49 -5.14 -12.35
N HIS A 85 20.76 -4.73 -12.34
CA HIS A 85 21.89 -5.67 -12.31
C HIS A 85 21.90 -6.48 -11.01
N SER A 86 21.73 -5.82 -9.86
CA SER A 86 21.65 -6.50 -8.57
C SER A 86 20.45 -7.45 -8.51
N MET A 87 19.33 -7.11 -9.13
CA MET A 87 18.14 -7.96 -9.13
C MET A 87 18.36 -9.19 -10.00
N LEU A 88 18.92 -9.03 -11.20
CA LEU A 88 19.23 -10.17 -12.07
C LEU A 88 20.26 -11.12 -11.42
N ALA A 89 21.20 -10.58 -10.63
CA ALA A 89 22.14 -11.40 -9.87
C ALA A 89 21.48 -12.30 -8.80
N VAL A 90 20.34 -11.89 -8.23
CA VAL A 90 19.53 -12.76 -7.34
C VAL A 90 19.03 -14.00 -8.09
N PHE A 91 18.79 -13.84 -9.40
CA PHE A 91 18.38 -14.89 -10.33
C PHE A 91 19.58 -15.45 -11.11
N ARG A 92 20.77 -15.51 -10.48
CA ARG A 92 21.99 -16.12 -11.05
C ARG A 92 22.40 -15.56 -12.42
N ASN A 93 22.01 -14.33 -12.72
CA ASN A 93 22.18 -13.70 -14.02
C ASN A 93 21.44 -14.42 -15.18
N ASN A 94 20.38 -15.17 -14.86
CA ASN A 94 19.57 -15.91 -15.82
C ASN A 94 18.14 -15.36 -15.86
N PRO A 95 17.67 -14.80 -16.99
CA PRO A 95 16.29 -14.30 -17.11
C PRO A 95 15.24 -15.43 -17.00
N GLU A 96 15.58 -16.67 -17.36
CA GLU A 96 14.65 -17.80 -17.25
C GLU A 96 14.25 -18.09 -15.80
N ASP A 97 15.18 -17.89 -14.86
CA ASP A 97 14.91 -18.04 -13.42
C ASP A 97 13.88 -17.03 -12.91
N VAL A 98 13.84 -15.83 -13.51
CA VAL A 98 12.83 -14.81 -13.21
C VAL A 98 11.45 -15.32 -13.66
N VAL A 99 11.37 -15.91 -14.85
CA VAL A 99 10.12 -16.47 -15.39
C VAL A 99 9.66 -17.66 -14.55
N GLU A 100 10.57 -18.58 -14.22
CA GLU A 100 10.30 -19.74 -13.35
C GLU A 100 9.73 -19.28 -12.00
N PHE A 101 10.34 -18.28 -11.37
CA PHE A 101 9.84 -17.68 -10.14
C PHE A 101 8.38 -17.22 -10.27
N THR A 102 8.03 -16.53 -11.37
CA THR A 102 6.65 -16.02 -11.55
C THR A 102 5.57 -17.10 -11.68
N THR A 103 5.95 -18.34 -11.99
CA THR A 103 4.98 -19.44 -12.22
C THR A 103 4.21 -19.80 -10.94
N ASN A 104 4.87 -19.75 -9.79
CA ASN A 104 4.28 -20.12 -8.49
C ASN A 104 4.31 -18.99 -7.45
N ALA A 105 4.89 -17.84 -7.78
CA ALA A 105 5.02 -16.71 -6.87
C ALA A 105 3.65 -16.15 -6.45
N LYS A 106 3.52 -15.93 -5.15
CA LYS A 106 2.39 -15.24 -4.53
C LYS A 106 2.70 -13.75 -4.38
N PRO A 107 1.71 -12.88 -4.17
CA PRO A 107 1.94 -11.43 -4.02
C PRO A 107 3.02 -11.09 -2.99
N GLY A 108 3.10 -11.84 -1.88
CA GLY A 108 4.13 -11.65 -0.86
C GLY A 108 5.55 -11.93 -1.34
N ASP A 109 5.73 -12.86 -2.29
CA ASP A 109 7.04 -13.19 -2.85
C ASP A 109 7.56 -12.04 -3.71
N PHE A 110 6.68 -11.42 -4.52
CA PHE A 110 7.01 -10.16 -5.21
C PHE A 110 7.28 -9.04 -4.20
N GLY A 111 6.43 -8.92 -3.18
CA GLY A 111 6.57 -7.92 -2.12
C GLY A 111 7.91 -7.96 -1.39
N GLY A 112 8.52 -9.15 -1.29
CA GLY A 112 9.85 -9.34 -0.72
C GLY A 112 10.97 -8.57 -1.45
N PHE A 113 10.77 -8.15 -2.70
CA PHE A 113 11.74 -7.35 -3.44
C PHE A 113 11.58 -5.84 -3.25
N ALA A 114 10.46 -5.37 -2.68
CA ALA A 114 10.21 -3.95 -2.49
C ALA A 114 11.30 -3.22 -1.68
N PRO A 115 11.85 -3.78 -0.57
CA PRO A 115 12.92 -3.12 0.18
C PRO A 115 14.13 -2.72 -0.68
N LYS A 116 14.53 -3.55 -1.65
CA LYS A 116 15.65 -3.24 -2.55
C LYS A 116 15.41 -1.99 -3.39
N VAL A 117 14.16 -1.76 -3.80
CA VAL A 117 13.79 -0.55 -4.56
C VAL A 117 14.02 0.69 -3.69
N PHE A 118 13.54 0.69 -2.44
CA PHE A 118 13.74 1.82 -1.55
C PHE A 118 15.23 2.05 -1.22
N GLU A 119 15.97 0.98 -0.89
CA GLU A 119 17.42 1.05 -0.60
C GLU A 119 18.24 1.61 -1.77
N HIS A 120 17.85 1.30 -3.01
CA HIS A 120 18.52 1.81 -4.21
C HIS A 120 18.08 3.23 -4.56
N ALA A 121 16.82 3.58 -4.31
CA ALA A 121 16.34 4.95 -4.49
C ALA A 121 17.07 5.94 -3.57
N GLU A 122 17.35 5.54 -2.32
CA GLU A 122 18.18 6.33 -1.39
C GLU A 122 19.60 6.60 -1.92
N LYS A 123 20.10 5.73 -2.80
CA LYS A 123 21.40 5.87 -3.47
C LYS A 123 21.32 6.60 -4.82
N GLY A 124 20.14 7.11 -5.19
CA GLY A 124 19.92 7.82 -6.45
C GLY A 124 19.76 6.92 -7.67
N ASP A 125 19.45 5.64 -7.50
CA ASP A 125 19.26 4.71 -8.61
C ASP A 125 18.07 5.13 -9.51
N SER A 126 18.32 5.23 -10.82
CA SER A 126 17.35 5.76 -11.79
C SER A 126 16.12 4.88 -11.95
N VAL A 127 16.28 3.55 -12.00
CA VAL A 127 15.15 2.63 -12.12
C VAL A 127 14.37 2.58 -10.81
N ALA A 128 15.06 2.61 -9.67
CA ALA A 128 14.41 2.66 -8.37
C ALA A 128 13.51 3.89 -8.24
N ASN A 129 14.04 5.08 -8.56
CA ASN A 129 13.28 6.32 -8.53
C ASN A 129 12.11 6.28 -9.52
N TRP A 130 12.31 5.76 -10.74
CA TRP A 130 11.23 5.60 -11.71
C TRP A 130 10.08 4.73 -11.17
N ILE A 131 10.39 3.60 -10.53
CA ILE A 131 9.36 2.74 -9.92
C ILE A 131 8.63 3.49 -8.82
N LEU A 132 9.34 4.18 -7.93
CA LEU A 132 8.73 4.91 -6.82
C LEU A 132 7.88 6.08 -7.29
N ASP A 133 8.33 6.86 -8.27
CA ASP A 133 7.59 7.97 -8.84
C ASP A 133 6.27 7.49 -9.45
N ARG A 134 6.30 6.36 -10.18
CA ARG A 134 5.12 5.74 -10.77
C ARG A 134 4.13 5.30 -9.69
N VAL A 135 4.61 4.61 -8.66
CA VAL A 135 3.77 4.09 -7.57
C VAL A 135 3.18 5.23 -6.73
N VAL A 136 3.95 6.27 -6.46
CA VAL A 136 3.47 7.48 -5.78
C VAL A 136 2.39 8.17 -6.62
N ALA A 137 2.60 8.31 -7.93
CA ALA A 137 1.59 8.88 -8.82
C ALA A 137 0.27 8.07 -8.80
N ASP A 138 0.35 6.74 -8.82
CA ASP A 138 -0.84 5.87 -8.71
C ASP A 138 -1.56 6.03 -7.36
N VAL A 139 -0.80 6.14 -6.26
CA VAL A 139 -1.36 6.41 -4.92
C VAL A 139 -2.05 7.77 -4.90
N GLU A 140 -1.43 8.82 -5.43
CA GLU A 140 -2.01 10.16 -5.46
C GLU A 140 -3.24 10.27 -6.37
N ALA A 141 -3.23 9.57 -7.51
CA ALA A 141 -4.40 9.46 -8.37
C ALA A 141 -5.56 8.77 -7.65
N SER A 142 -5.26 7.72 -6.88
CA SER A 142 -6.25 7.01 -6.05
C SER A 142 -6.81 7.93 -4.96
N LEU A 143 -5.95 8.70 -4.28
CA LEU A 143 -6.36 9.72 -3.32
C LEU A 143 -7.20 10.82 -3.97
N GLY A 144 -6.87 11.22 -5.20
CA GLY A 144 -7.59 12.23 -5.95
C GLY A 144 -9.02 11.81 -6.31
N ALA A 145 -9.24 10.51 -6.52
CA ALA A 145 -10.57 9.96 -6.75
C ALA A 145 -11.48 9.98 -5.51
N LEU A 146 -10.91 10.15 -4.31
CA LEU A 146 -11.68 10.24 -3.06
C LEU A 146 -12.28 11.63 -2.82
N ASP A 147 -11.89 12.64 -3.61
CA ASP A 147 -12.33 14.03 -3.50
C ASP A 147 -12.27 14.57 -2.06
N LEU A 148 -11.13 14.37 -1.40
CA LEU A 148 -10.92 14.77 -0.01
C LEU A 148 -10.96 16.30 0.14
N ALA A 149 -11.71 16.76 1.14
CA ALA A 149 -11.69 18.16 1.58
C ALA A 149 -10.28 18.60 2.01
N ASP A 150 -10.00 19.90 1.91
CA ASP A 150 -8.69 20.49 2.20
C ASP A 150 -8.25 20.37 3.67
N ASP A 151 -9.17 20.07 4.59
CA ASP A 151 -8.90 19.86 6.02
C ASP A 151 -9.15 18.40 6.46
N ALA A 152 -9.41 17.49 5.51
CA ALA A 152 -9.69 16.10 5.82
C ALA A 152 -8.46 15.40 6.43
N PRO A 153 -8.59 14.69 7.56
CA PRO A 153 -7.49 13.91 8.10
C PRO A 153 -7.20 12.71 7.19
N LEU A 154 -5.94 12.59 6.75
CA LEU A 154 -5.44 11.45 5.97
C LEU A 154 -4.47 10.63 6.83
N CYS A 155 -4.72 9.34 6.99
CA CYS A 155 -3.80 8.43 7.66
C CYS A 155 -3.32 7.37 6.67
N LEU A 156 -2.00 7.28 6.46
CA LEU A 156 -1.39 6.15 5.77
C LEU A 156 -1.06 5.08 6.79
N LEU A 157 -1.27 3.82 6.40
CA LEU A 157 -1.08 2.68 7.27
C LEU A 157 -0.47 1.50 6.48
N GLY A 158 0.12 0.55 7.21
CA GLY A 158 0.93 -0.53 6.65
C GLY A 158 2.42 -0.19 6.55
N GLY A 159 3.27 -1.20 6.31
CA GLY A 159 4.73 -1.05 6.38
C GLY A 159 5.35 -0.08 5.36
N LEU A 160 4.65 0.23 4.27
CA LEU A 160 5.10 1.20 3.26
C LEU A 160 4.67 2.64 3.55
N ALA A 161 3.73 2.85 4.48
CA ALA A 161 3.25 4.17 4.86
C ALA A 161 4.37 5.17 5.21
N PRO A 162 5.34 4.85 6.09
CA PRO A 162 6.42 5.79 6.41
C PRO A 162 7.36 6.05 5.22
N LEU A 163 7.41 5.14 4.24
CA LEU A 163 8.25 5.28 3.06
C LEU A 163 7.59 6.12 1.96
N TYR A 164 6.26 6.12 1.87
CA TYR A 164 5.49 6.95 0.95
C TYR A 164 5.22 8.35 1.48
N ALA A 165 4.98 8.51 2.77
CA ALA A 165 4.66 9.80 3.39
C ALA A 165 5.56 10.97 2.92
N PRO A 166 6.90 10.86 2.92
CA PRO A 166 7.76 11.96 2.47
C PRO A 166 7.78 12.18 0.95
N ARG A 167 7.21 11.25 0.16
CA ARG A 167 7.23 11.28 -1.31
C ARG A 167 5.93 11.80 -1.93
N LEU A 168 4.85 11.87 -1.15
CA LEU A 168 3.60 12.48 -1.60
C LEU A 168 3.80 13.97 -1.89
N SER A 169 2.91 14.57 -2.67
CA SER A 169 2.83 16.00 -2.92
C SER A 169 2.52 16.78 -1.63
N ALA A 170 2.86 18.07 -1.64
CA ALA A 170 2.63 18.97 -0.52
C ALA A 170 1.16 18.99 -0.05
N ARG A 171 0.21 18.82 -0.99
CA ARG A 171 -1.23 18.72 -0.67
C ARG A 171 -1.48 17.56 0.30
N TYR A 172 -1.15 16.33 -0.08
CA TYR A 172 -1.46 15.18 0.75
C TYR A 172 -0.57 15.11 1.99
N GLN A 173 0.69 15.59 1.92
CA GLN A 173 1.53 15.71 3.12
C GLN A 173 0.89 16.60 4.19
N ALA A 174 0.23 17.70 3.82
CA ALA A 174 -0.44 18.58 4.76
C ALA A 174 -1.66 17.92 5.46
N LEU A 175 -2.29 16.95 4.79
CA LEU A 175 -3.41 16.19 5.33
C LEU A 175 -2.98 15.05 6.26
N LEU A 176 -1.70 14.63 6.20
CA LEU A 176 -1.21 13.48 6.96
C LEU A 176 -1.37 13.68 8.47
N LYS A 177 -1.94 12.68 9.12
CA LYS A 177 -1.99 12.52 10.57
C LYS A 177 -1.34 11.19 10.97
N PRO A 178 -0.65 11.13 12.12
CA PRO A 178 -0.18 9.86 12.64
C PRO A 178 -1.39 8.97 12.94
N PRO A 179 -1.32 7.67 12.65
CA PRO A 179 -2.36 6.75 13.07
C PRO A 179 -2.40 6.70 14.60
N LEU A 180 -3.61 6.63 15.16
CA LEU A 180 -3.81 6.51 16.61
C LEU A 180 -3.45 5.11 17.12
N ASP A 181 -3.57 4.11 16.27
CA ASP A 181 -3.28 2.71 16.56
C ASP A 181 -3.02 1.98 15.23
N ASP A 182 -2.52 0.75 15.29
CA ASP A 182 -2.57 -0.13 14.14
C ASP A 182 -4.00 -0.64 13.92
N ALA A 183 -4.18 -1.43 12.88
CA ALA A 183 -5.49 -1.95 12.56
C ALA A 183 -6.04 -2.99 13.51
N LEU A 184 -5.14 -3.77 14.11
CA LEU A 184 -5.53 -4.79 15.05
C LEU A 184 -6.06 -4.10 16.30
N GLY A 185 -5.36 -3.07 16.77
CA GLY A 185 -5.82 -2.16 17.79
C GLY A 185 -7.15 -1.50 17.43
N GLY A 186 -7.28 -0.98 16.20
CA GLY A 186 -8.55 -0.43 15.70
C GLY A 186 -9.70 -1.46 15.69
N ALA A 187 -9.43 -2.71 15.26
CA ALA A 187 -10.40 -3.79 15.27
C ALA A 187 -10.83 -4.19 16.69
N VAL A 188 -9.88 -4.25 17.63
CA VAL A 188 -10.15 -4.49 19.05
C VAL A 188 -11.00 -3.36 19.61
N GLN A 189 -10.67 -2.09 19.36
CA GLN A 189 -11.45 -0.95 19.83
C GLN A 189 -12.89 -0.97 19.28
N MET A 190 -13.08 -1.32 18.00
CA MET A 190 -14.42 -1.51 17.42
C MET A 190 -15.19 -2.64 18.11
N ALA A 191 -14.55 -3.79 18.34
CA ALA A 191 -15.18 -4.92 19.01
C ALA A 191 -15.58 -4.54 20.45
N VAL A 192 -14.69 -3.88 21.19
CA VAL A 192 -14.98 -3.38 22.55
C VAL A 192 -16.20 -2.47 22.53
N ARG A 193 -16.29 -1.50 21.61
CA ARG A 193 -17.45 -0.58 21.55
C ARG A 193 -18.75 -1.29 21.18
N LEU A 194 -18.71 -2.22 20.23
CA LEU A 194 -19.90 -2.98 19.80
C LEU A 194 -20.45 -3.89 20.93
N PHE A 195 -19.57 -4.54 21.69
CA PHE A 195 -19.97 -5.51 22.71
C PHE A 195 -20.11 -4.90 24.12
N ALA A 196 -19.45 -3.79 24.43
CA ALA A 196 -19.65 -3.06 25.68
C ALA A 196 -21.05 -2.41 25.74
N GLY A 197 -21.57 -1.89 24.62
CA GLY A 197 -22.93 -1.34 24.56
C GLY A 197 -24.05 -2.36 24.75
N HIS A 198 -23.79 -3.66 24.52
CA HIS A 198 -24.76 -4.74 24.77
C HIS A 198 -24.83 -5.16 26.24
N ALA A 199 -23.80 -4.88 27.04
CA ALA A 199 -23.77 -5.26 28.46
C ALA A 199 -24.65 -4.35 29.34
N GLU A 200 -24.86 -3.09 28.95
CA GLU A 200 -25.72 -2.14 29.69
C GLU A 200 -27.20 -2.25 29.32
N ALA A 201 -27.55 -2.74 28.13
CA ALA A 201 -28.94 -2.92 27.70
C ALA A 201 -29.61 -4.20 28.24
N THR A 202 -28.85 -5.06 28.93
CA THR A 202 -29.32 -6.35 29.47
C THR A 202 -29.35 -6.39 31.00
N ARG A 203 -29.34 -5.23 31.66
CA ARG A 203 -29.53 -5.10 33.12
C ARG A 203 -30.79 -4.31 33.45
#